data_AF-A0A357BQN1-F1
#
_entry.id   AF-A0A357BQN1-F1
#
_cell.length_a   1.000
_cell.length_b   1.000
_cell.length_c   1.000
_cell.angle_alpha   90.00
_cell.angle_beta   90.00
_cell.angle_gamma   90.00
#
_symmetry.space_group_name_H-M   'P 1'
#
loop_
_entity.id
_entity.type
_entity.pdbx_description
1 polymer ?
#
loop_
_entity_poly.entity_id
_entity_poly.type
_entity_poly.pdbx_seq_one_letter_code
_entity_poly.pdbx_strand_id
1 'polypeptide(L)' 'MAKTKHEEREELIRCTIFLEEEHIEALDELAKEFSKNLAQKWTRSAVVRLAVGNFLTNMKKMT' A
#
# COMPACT_ATOMS: atom_id res chain seq x y z
N MET A 1 -23.85 -1.54 -26.67
CA MET A 1 -22.49 -1.16 -26.21
C MET A 1 -22.17 -2.00 -24.98
N ALA A 2 -21.17 -2.86 -25.07
CA ALA A 2 -20.83 -3.78 -23.99
C ALA A 2 -20.32 -3.00 -22.77
N LYS A 3 -20.95 -3.20 -21.61
CA LYS A 3 -20.44 -2.72 -20.33
C LYS A 3 -19.16 -3.47 -20.02
N THR A 4 -18.02 -2.80 -20.16
CA THR A 4 -16.73 -3.29 -19.68
C THR A 4 -16.81 -3.47 -18.17
N LYS A 5 -16.55 -4.70 -17.74
CA LYS A 5 -16.55 -5.18 -16.36
C LYS A 5 -15.37 -4.54 -15.62
N HIS A 6 -15.48 -3.27 -15.22
CA HIS A 6 -14.51 -2.67 -14.31
C HIS A 6 -14.71 -3.28 -12.93
N GLU A 7 -13.78 -4.18 -12.58
CA GLU A 7 -13.41 -4.67 -11.25
C GLU A 7 -14.11 -3.93 -10.10
N GLU A 8 -14.92 -4.63 -9.33
CA GLU A 8 -15.40 -4.20 -8.01
C GLU A 8 -14.18 -4.01 -7.10
N ARG A 9 -13.53 -2.84 -7.15
CA ARG A 9 -12.49 -2.47 -6.20
C ARG A 9 -13.20 -2.15 -4.90
N GLU A 10 -12.96 -2.97 -3.88
CA GLU A 10 -13.40 -2.67 -2.52
C GLU A 10 -12.98 -1.24 -2.15
N GLU A 11 -13.91 -0.50 -1.57
CA GLU A 11 -13.68 0.90 -1.21
C GLU A 11 -12.61 0.98 -0.11
N LEU A 12 -11.61 1.84 -0.31
CA LEU A 12 -10.55 2.02 0.69
C LEU A 12 -11.09 2.78 1.90
N ILE A 13 -11.01 2.16 3.07
CA ILE A 13 -11.42 2.77 4.34
C ILE A 13 -10.26 3.60 4.91
N ARG A 14 -10.53 4.85 5.30
CA ARG A 14 -9.54 5.71 5.97
C ARG A 14 -9.37 5.25 7.42
N CYS A 15 -8.13 4.96 7.80
CA CYS A 15 -7.75 4.72 9.20
C CYS A 15 -6.59 5.62 9.62
N THR A 16 -6.36 5.71 10.93
CA THR A 16 -5.20 6.39 11.52
C THR A 16 -4.41 5.37 12.32
N ILE A 17 -3.11 5.36 12.13
CA ILE A 17 -2.15 4.54 12.88
C ILE A 17 -1.08 5.44 13.47
N PHE A 18 -0.57 5.07 14.63
CA PHE A 18 0.58 5.73 15.25
C PHE A 18 1.81 4.86 15.02
N LEU A 19 2.89 5.49 14.56
CA LEU A 19 4.19 4.88 14.30
C LEU A 19 5.26 5.78 14.87
N GLU A 20 6.40 5.20 15.23
CA GLU A 20 7.59 5.98 15.60
C GLU A 20 8.10 6.76 14.39
N GLU A 21 8.81 7.85 14.66
CA GLU A 21 9.27 8.78 13.62
C GLU A 21 10.18 8.11 12.60
N GLU A 22 11.13 7.28 13.05
CA GLU A 22 12.04 6.53 12.17
C GLU A 22 11.30 5.60 11.18
N HIS A 23 10.17 5.04 11.60
CA HIS A 23 9.34 4.22 10.71
C HIS A 23 8.65 5.07 9.64
N ILE A 24 8.23 6.29 9.98
CA ILE A 24 7.62 7.22 9.03
C ILE A 24 8.64 7.62 7.96
N GLU A 25 9.88 7.91 8.38
CA GLU A 25 10.98 8.25 7.48
C GLU A 25 11.31 7.10 6.53
N ALA A 26 11.49 5.88 7.07
CA ALA A 26 11.76 4.69 6.26
C ALA A 26 10.64 4.42 5.22
N LEU A 27 9.38 4.62 5.59
CA LEU A 27 8.25 4.47 4.67
C LEU A 27 8.25 5.53 3.55
N ASP A 28 8.68 6.76 3.85
CA ASP A 28 8.81 7.82 2.85
C ASP A 28 9.97 7.58 1.88
N GLU A 29 11.10 7.10 2.38
CA GLU A 29 12.24 6.73 1.55
C GLU A 29 11.86 5.59 0.59
N LEU A 30 11.25 4.52 1.10
CA LEU A 30 10.75 3.42 0.28
C LEU A 30 9.73 3.89 -0.77
N ALA A 31 8.84 4.82 -0.41
CA ALA A 31 7.88 5.38 -1.36
C ALA A 31 8.59 6.14 -2.50
N LYS A 32 9.66 6.89 -2.21
CA LYS A 32 10.48 7.57 -3.23
C LYS A 32 11.23 6.56 -4.10
N GLU A 33 11.85 5.55 -3.49
CA GLU A 33 12.58 4.50 -4.20
C GLU A 33 11.68 3.71 -5.14
N PHE A 34 10.53 3.22 -4.65
CA PHE A 34 9.56 2.54 -5.50
C PHE A 34 9.01 3.44 -6.59
N SER A 35 8.81 4.73 -6.29
CA SER A 35 8.37 5.67 -7.32
C SER A 35 9.34 5.79 -8.48
N LYS A 36 10.64 5.82 -8.15
CA LYS A 36 11.72 5.88 -9.14
C LYS A 36 11.88 4.56 -9.89
N ASN A 37 11.96 3.44 -9.16
CA ASN A 37 12.31 2.14 -9.70
C ASN A 37 11.19 1.53 -10.56
N LEU A 38 9.93 1.77 -10.20
CA LEU A 38 8.77 1.22 -10.90
C LEU A 38 8.14 2.22 -11.89
N ALA A 39 8.72 3.42 -12.03
CA ALA A 39 8.21 4.50 -12.88
C ALA A 39 6.71 4.81 -12.66
N GLN A 40 6.22 4.62 -11.42
CA GLN A 40 4.84 4.81 -11.02
C GLN A 40 4.80 5.62 -9.73
N LYS A 41 3.80 6.47 -9.49
CA LYS A 41 3.69 7.17 -8.21
C LYS A 41 3.41 6.21 -7.05
N TRP A 42 4.29 6.19 -6.05
CA TRP A 42 4.08 5.51 -4.77
C TRP A 42 3.95 6.53 -3.65
N THR A 43 3.00 6.28 -2.74
CA THR A 43 2.78 7.08 -1.54
C THR A 43 3.15 6.28 -0.30
N ARG A 44 3.42 6.97 0.81
CA ARG A 44 3.58 6.33 2.13
C ARG A 44 2.44 5.35 2.43
N SER A 45 1.19 5.73 2.14
CA SER A 45 0.01 4.88 2.33
C SER A 45 -0.02 3.65 1.40
N ALA A 46 0.59 3.70 0.21
CA ALA A 46 0.74 2.53 -0.64
C ALA A 46 1.77 1.54 -0.06
N VAL A 47 2.89 2.06 0.46
CA VAL A 47 3.93 1.24 1.12
C VAL A 47 3.38 0.59 2.40
N VAL A 48 2.64 1.35 3.23
CA VAL A 48 1.98 0.79 4.42
C VAL A 48 1.04 -0.36 4.06
N ARG A 49 0.21 -0.20 3.03
CA ARG A 49 -0.70 -1.27 2.58
C ARG A 49 0.06 -2.50 2.09
N LEU A 50 1.16 -2.31 1.37
CA LEU A 50 2.03 -3.42 0.94
C LEU A 50 2.61 -4.16 2.15
N ALA A 51 3.13 -3.43 3.14
CA ALA A 51 3.70 -4.00 4.36
C ALA A 51 2.66 -4.78 5.18
N VAL A 52 1.47 -4.19 5.38
CA VAL A 52 0.36 -4.86 6.07
C VAL A 52 -0.08 -6.11 5.31
N GLY A 53 -0.22 -6.04 3.99
CA GLY A 53 -0.58 -7.18 3.17
C GLY A 53 0.42 -8.32 3.29
N ASN A 54 1.71 -8.02 3.13
CA ASN A 54 2.80 -9.00 3.29
C ASN A 54 2.80 -9.63 4.69
N PHE A 55 2.62 -8.83 5.74
CA PHE A 55 2.53 -9.32 7.12
C PHE A 55 1.37 -10.29 7.32
N LEU A 56 0.17 -9.95 6.83
CA LEU A 56 -1.02 -10.80 6.94
C LEU A 56 -0.90 -12.09 6.12
N THR A 57 -0.31 -12.02 4.92
CA THR A 57 -0.01 -13.18 4.08
C THR A 57 0.97 -14.13 4.79
N ASN A 58 2.04 -13.60 5.39
CA ASN A 58 3.00 -14.40 6.15
C ASN A 58 2.37 -15.06 7.39
N MET A 59 1.36 -14.42 7.98
CA MET A 59 0.55 -15.00 9.05
C MET A 59 -0.52 -16.00 8.58
N LYS A 60 -0.64 -16.26 7.27
CA LYS A 60 -1.70 -17.07 6.65
C LYS A 60 -3.11 -16.57 7.01
N LYS A 61 -3.25 -15.25 7.23
CA LYS A 61 -4.54 -14.58 7.46
C LYS A 61 -5.13 -13.96 6.20
N MET A 62 -4.34 -13.88 5.14
CA MET A 62 -4.72 -13.41 3.81
C MET A 62 -4.02 -14.27 2.76
N THR A 63 -4.62 -14.42 1.58
CA THR A 63 -4.05 -15.20 0.46
C THR A 63 -3.56 -14.25 -0.63
#